data_AF-A0A844QGI3-F1
#
_entry.id   AF-A0A844QGI3-F1
#
_cell.length_a   1.000
_cell.length_b   1.000
_cell.length_c   1.000
_cell.angle_alpha   90.00
_cell.angle_beta   90.00
_cell.angle_gamma   90.00
#
_symmetry.space_group_name_H-M   'P 1'
#
loop_
_entity.id
_entity.type
_entity.pdbx_description
1 polymer ?
#
loop_
_entity_poly.entity_id
_entity_poly.type
_entity_poly.pdbx_seq_one_letter_code
_entity_poly.pdbx_strand_id
1 'polypeptide(L)'
;MHRRALTALAAIAVAASSGTAPAADYTCNTLVPFGQKMICPGFEPNWAVELLCEGPEMTSTFIDAFSGGDITTTPGTVTFSSEDPWAFETSHPVTGSIAYTPAACTDEGDTVHDFTFTPTGAPGLSGPFFPFCCRLE
;
A
#
# COMPACT_ATOMS: atom_id res chain seq x y z
N MET A 1 -2.45 -54.68 50.21
CA MET A 1 -1.77 -54.39 48.94
C MET A 1 -2.73 -53.61 48.05
N HIS A 2 -2.37 -52.40 47.62
CA HIS A 2 -2.54 -51.85 46.26
C HIS A 2 -2.20 -50.35 46.31
N ARG A 3 -0.98 -50.05 45.86
CA ARG A 3 -0.47 -48.71 45.59
C ARG A 3 -1.27 -48.11 44.43
N ARG A 4 -1.65 -46.84 44.49
CA ARG A 4 -1.95 -46.06 43.29
C ARG A 4 -1.07 -44.81 43.25
N ALA A 5 -0.45 -44.68 42.09
CA ALA A 5 0.70 -43.87 41.79
C ALA A 5 0.39 -42.37 41.78
N LEU A 6 1.41 -41.59 42.16
CA LEU A 6 1.56 -40.19 41.81
C LEU A 6 1.67 -40.07 40.28
N THR A 7 0.94 -39.13 39.69
CA THR A 7 1.31 -38.54 38.41
C THR A 7 1.19 -37.03 38.54
N ALA A 8 2.32 -36.38 38.80
CA ALA A 8 2.46 -34.94 38.71
C ALA A 8 2.50 -34.56 37.22
N LEU A 9 1.48 -33.84 36.74
CA LEU A 9 1.57 -33.17 35.44
C LEU A 9 2.34 -31.87 35.63
N ALA A 10 3.55 -31.81 35.08
CA ALA A 10 4.29 -30.57 34.89
C ALA A 10 3.65 -29.78 33.74
N ALA A 11 3.02 -28.65 34.06
CA ALA A 11 2.57 -27.69 33.06
C ALA A 11 3.78 -26.86 32.60
N ILE A 12 4.23 -27.10 31.38
CA ILE A 12 5.23 -26.26 30.71
C ILE A 12 4.49 -25.02 30.20
N ALA A 13 4.67 -23.89 30.88
CA ALA A 13 4.19 -22.60 30.40
C ALA A 13 5.07 -22.17 29.22
N VAL A 14 4.54 -22.29 28.00
CA VAL A 14 5.13 -21.65 26.81
C VAL A 14 4.88 -20.15 26.96
N ALA A 15 5.92 -19.41 27.35
CA ALA A 15 5.91 -17.96 27.31
C ALA A 15 5.79 -17.53 25.83
N ALA A 16 4.60 -17.11 25.43
CA ALA A 16 4.40 -16.42 24.17
C ALA A 16 5.16 -15.09 24.26
N SER A 17 6.33 -15.02 23.62
CA SER A 17 7.01 -13.77 23.35
C SER A 17 6.12 -12.95 22.43
N SER A 18 5.36 -12.03 23.02
CA SER A 18 4.72 -10.92 22.33
C SER A 18 5.82 -10.08 21.70
N GLY A 19 6.18 -10.43 20.46
CA GLY A 19 7.03 -9.62 19.61
C GLY A 19 6.37 -8.26 19.46
N THR A 20 7.00 -7.22 20.00
CA THR A 20 6.70 -5.85 19.63
C THR A 20 6.87 -5.74 18.12
N ALA A 21 5.78 -5.51 17.40
CA ALA A 21 5.87 -5.14 16.00
C ALA A 21 6.80 -3.92 15.90
N PRO A 22 7.79 -3.91 14.98
CA PRO A 22 8.53 -2.68 14.71
C PRO A 22 7.53 -1.56 14.41
N ALA A 23 7.70 -0.41 15.07
CA ALA A 23 6.94 0.78 14.72
C ALA A 23 7.24 1.08 13.24
N ALA A 24 6.19 1.23 12.43
CA ALA A 24 6.35 1.65 11.05
C ALA A 24 7.03 3.02 11.02
N ASP A 25 8.20 3.10 10.40
CA ASP A 25 8.96 4.34 10.29
C ASP A 25 8.45 5.10 9.07
N TYR A 26 7.58 6.08 9.27
CA TYR A 26 6.96 6.84 8.18
C TYR A 26 7.83 8.01 7.74
N THR A 27 9.03 7.72 7.23
CA THR A 27 10.00 8.75 6.83
C THR A 27 9.62 9.48 5.55
N CYS A 28 8.83 8.85 4.67
CA CYS A 28 8.41 9.44 3.40
C CYS A 28 6.97 9.95 3.47
N ASN A 29 6.85 11.26 3.68
CA ASN A 29 5.58 12.00 3.57
C ASN A 29 4.42 11.41 4.39
N THR A 30 4.74 10.80 5.53
CA THR A 30 3.80 10.17 6.47
C THR A 30 2.83 9.11 5.88
N LEU A 31 3.04 8.68 4.63
CA LEU A 31 2.14 7.82 3.86
C LEU A 31 2.66 6.39 3.71
N VAL A 32 3.91 6.25 3.26
CA VAL A 32 4.54 4.95 2.99
C VAL A 32 5.63 4.72 4.03
N PRO A 33 5.60 3.61 4.79
CA PRO A 33 6.69 3.26 5.69
C PRO A 33 8.01 3.06 4.94
N PHE A 34 9.12 3.34 5.61
CA PHE A 34 10.45 3.10 5.10
C PHE A 34 10.66 1.62 4.75
N GLY A 35 11.23 1.37 3.57
CA GLY A 35 11.43 0.05 2.99
C GLY A 35 10.18 -0.61 2.42
N GLN A 36 9.04 0.10 2.37
CA GLN A 36 7.80 -0.38 1.77
C GLN A 36 7.45 0.43 0.52
N LYS A 37 6.50 -0.12 -0.23
CA LYS A 37 5.87 0.57 -1.34
C LYS A 37 4.36 0.59 -1.20
N MET A 38 3.74 1.63 -1.72
CA MET A 38 2.31 1.69 -1.93
C MET A 38 2.03 1.53 -3.42
N ILE A 39 1.12 0.64 -3.79
CA ILE A 39 0.68 0.48 -5.17
C ILE A 39 -0.83 0.69 -5.26
N CYS A 40 -1.22 1.57 -6.19
CA CYS A 40 -2.60 1.90 -6.50
C CYS A 40 -2.90 1.41 -7.93
N PRO A 41 -3.41 0.17 -8.11
CA PRO A 41 -3.80 -0.35 -9.41
C PRO A 41 -5.13 0.25 -9.88
N GLY A 42 -5.07 1.05 -10.93
CA GLY A 42 -6.23 1.49 -11.69
C GLY A 42 -6.76 0.36 -12.57
N PHE A 43 -8.09 0.28 -12.66
CA PHE A 43 -8.78 -0.82 -13.31
C PHE A 43 -9.14 -0.52 -14.76
N GLU A 44 -9.82 0.61 -15.01
CA GLU A 44 -10.23 0.99 -16.36
C GLU A 44 -9.88 2.46 -16.61
N PRO A 45 -8.77 2.73 -17.32
CA PRO A 45 -7.87 1.76 -17.97
C PRO A 45 -6.85 1.10 -17.02
N ASN A 46 -6.27 -0.03 -17.46
CA ASN A 46 -5.25 -0.81 -16.73
C ASN A 46 -3.93 -0.01 -16.62
N TRP A 47 -3.80 0.85 -15.62
CA TRP A 47 -2.55 1.53 -15.26
C TRP A 47 -2.42 1.56 -13.75
N ALA A 48 -1.21 1.78 -13.24
CA ALA A 48 -1.01 1.95 -11.80
C ALA A 48 0.01 3.04 -11.51
N VAL A 49 -0.04 3.53 -10.28
CA VAL A 49 1.05 4.30 -9.68
C VAL A 49 1.59 3.52 -8.49
N GLU A 50 2.90 3.38 -8.45
CA GLU A 50 3.64 2.86 -7.30
C GLU A 50 4.40 4.02 -6.66
N LEU A 51 4.38 4.09 -5.33
CA LEU A 51 5.10 5.05 -4.50
C LEU A 51 6.04 4.28 -3.57
N LEU A 52 7.34 4.52 -3.68
CA LEU A 52 8.36 3.75 -2.95
C LEU A 52 9.13 4.63 -1.98
N CYS A 53 9.31 4.14 -0.75
CA CYS A 53 10.06 4.83 0.29
C CYS A 53 11.35 4.06 0.65
N GLU A 54 12.44 4.28 -0.09
CA GLU A 54 13.75 3.64 0.18
C GLU A 54 14.90 4.63 0.46
N GLY A 55 14.63 5.92 0.38
CA GLY A 55 15.66 6.96 0.45
C GLY A 55 15.18 8.21 1.19
N PRO A 56 15.94 9.33 1.09
CA PRO A 56 15.56 10.59 1.70
C PRO A 56 14.29 11.20 1.08
N GLU A 57 13.92 10.77 -0.14
CA GLU A 57 12.76 11.22 -0.88
C GLU A 57 11.97 10.01 -1.38
N MET A 58 10.66 10.17 -1.50
CA MET A 58 9.79 9.17 -2.11
C MET A 58 9.95 9.20 -3.63
N THR A 59 9.96 8.03 -4.26
CA THR A 59 9.95 7.89 -5.72
C THR A 59 8.61 7.38 -6.21
N SER A 60 8.34 7.53 -7.51
CA SER A 60 7.12 6.98 -8.12
C SER A 60 7.46 6.14 -9.34
N THR A 61 6.62 5.14 -9.64
CA THR A 61 6.66 4.43 -10.92
C THR A 61 5.28 4.48 -11.55
N PHE A 62 5.20 4.94 -12.79
CA PHE A 62 3.99 4.80 -13.61
C PHE A 62 4.01 3.44 -14.30
N ILE A 63 2.94 2.67 -14.16
CA ILE A 63 2.81 1.35 -14.77
C ILE A 63 1.70 1.44 -15.81
N ASP A 64 2.07 1.33 -17.08
CA ASP A 64 1.13 1.27 -18.20
C ASP A 64 0.90 -0.19 -18.60
N ALA A 65 -0.33 -0.67 -18.39
CA ALA A 65 -0.83 -1.94 -18.90
C ALA A 65 -2.01 -1.73 -19.89
N PHE A 66 -2.19 -0.50 -20.37
CA PHE A 66 -3.28 -0.08 -21.25
C PHE A 66 -2.94 -0.24 -22.74
N SER A 67 -1.67 -0.04 -23.13
CA SER A 67 -1.24 0.09 -24.53
C SER A 67 -1.33 -1.20 -25.40
N GLY A 68 -1.96 -2.28 -24.89
CA GLY A 68 -2.24 -3.50 -25.66
C GLY A 68 -1.00 -4.34 -26.01
N GLY A 69 0.15 -4.02 -25.41
CA GLY A 69 1.42 -4.75 -25.50
C GLY A 69 1.88 -5.27 -24.12
N ASP A 70 3.19 -5.23 -23.88
CA ASP A 70 3.79 -5.57 -22.59
C ASP A 70 3.52 -4.50 -21.51
N ILE A 71 3.46 -4.93 -20.24
CA ILE A 71 3.40 -4.00 -19.10
C ILE A 71 4.67 -3.16 -19.08
N THR A 72 4.53 -1.84 -19.20
CA THR A 72 5.64 -0.90 -19.19
C THR A 72 5.70 -0.16 -17.87
N THR A 73 6.86 -0.21 -17.20
CA THR A 73 7.12 0.52 -15.96
C THR A 73 8.04 1.70 -16.24
N THR A 74 7.61 2.92 -15.88
CA THR A 74 8.37 4.14 -16.09
C THR A 74 8.67 4.81 -14.74
N PRO A 75 9.91 4.73 -14.24
CA PRO A 75 10.32 5.37 -13.00
C PRO A 75 10.24 6.90 -13.09
N GLY A 76 9.97 7.56 -11.98
CA GLY A 76 9.84 9.00 -11.88
C GLY A 76 9.92 9.51 -10.44
N THR A 77 9.62 10.79 -10.27
CA THR A 77 9.57 11.45 -8.96
C THR A 77 8.13 11.78 -8.59
N VAL A 78 7.87 11.94 -7.29
CA VAL A 78 6.59 12.40 -6.75
C VAL A 78 6.79 13.66 -5.94
N THR A 79 5.84 14.58 -6.03
CA THR A 79 5.77 15.76 -5.17
C THR A 79 4.41 15.79 -4.49
N PHE A 80 4.41 15.98 -3.17
CA PHE A 80 3.20 16.12 -2.38
C PHE A 80 2.90 17.60 -2.12
N SER A 81 1.62 17.95 -2.18
CA SER A 81 1.13 19.30 -1.90
C SER A 81 0.33 19.39 -0.59
N SER A 82 -0.07 18.25 -0.03
CA SER A 82 -0.75 18.15 1.27
C SER A 82 -0.59 16.75 1.87
N GLU A 83 -0.94 16.64 3.15
CA GLU A 83 -1.04 15.39 3.89
C GLU A 83 -2.49 15.23 4.40
N ASP A 84 -3.02 14.00 4.35
CA ASP A 84 -4.37 13.60 4.76
C ASP A 84 -5.54 14.50 4.27
N PRO A 85 -6.00 14.33 3.01
CA PRO A 85 -5.52 13.35 2.03
C PRO A 85 -4.20 13.80 1.40
N TRP A 86 -3.36 12.82 1.06
CA TRP A 86 -2.08 13.07 0.38
C TRP A 86 -2.30 13.42 -1.08
N ALA A 87 -2.44 14.72 -1.38
CA ALA A 87 -2.49 15.19 -2.75
C ALA A 87 -1.09 15.24 -3.37
N PHE A 88 -0.92 14.64 -4.55
CA PHE A 88 0.37 14.54 -5.21
C PHE A 88 0.29 14.68 -6.73
N GLU A 89 1.45 14.94 -7.30
CA GLU A 89 1.72 14.87 -8.74
C GLU A 89 3.05 14.13 -8.96
N THR A 90 3.12 13.31 -10.01
CA THR A 90 4.36 12.64 -10.42
C THR A 90 4.98 13.29 -11.65
N SER A 91 6.25 13.00 -11.92
CA SER A 91 6.93 13.44 -13.15
C SER A 91 6.35 12.84 -14.43
N HIS A 92 5.49 11.82 -14.31
CA HIS A 92 4.74 11.18 -15.39
C HIS A 92 3.26 11.42 -15.11
N PRO A 93 2.70 12.58 -15.49
CA PRO A 93 1.64 13.34 -14.81
C PRO A 93 0.44 12.52 -14.33
N VAL A 94 0.65 11.73 -13.28
CA VAL A 94 -0.38 11.14 -12.44
C VAL A 94 -0.65 12.16 -11.36
N THR A 95 -1.89 12.64 -11.29
CA THR A 95 -2.33 13.60 -10.29
C THR A 95 -3.53 13.04 -9.55
N GLY A 96 -3.66 13.38 -8.27
CA GLY A 96 -4.81 13.03 -7.47
C GLY A 96 -4.50 13.05 -5.98
N SER A 97 -5.30 12.35 -5.19
CA SER A 97 -5.12 12.28 -3.76
C SER A 97 -5.36 10.89 -3.19
N ILE A 98 -4.49 10.44 -2.29
CA ILE A 98 -4.68 9.22 -1.50
C ILE A 98 -5.28 9.61 -0.16
N ALA A 99 -6.31 8.89 0.29
CA ALA A 99 -6.88 9.03 1.63
C ALA A 99 -6.78 7.72 2.39
N TYR A 100 -6.52 7.80 3.70
CA TYR A 100 -6.69 6.67 4.59
C TYR A 100 -8.18 6.48 4.88
N THR A 101 -8.73 5.39 4.38
CA THR A 101 -10.14 5.01 4.47
C THR A 101 -10.21 3.57 5.00
N PRO A 102 -10.11 3.38 6.33
CA PRO A 102 -9.99 2.05 6.94
C PRO A 102 -11.08 1.10 6.47
N ALA A 103 -10.67 -0.05 5.92
CA ALA A 103 -11.55 -1.10 5.41
C ALA A 103 -12.68 -0.63 4.47
N ALA A 104 -12.48 0.47 3.75
CA ALA A 104 -13.53 1.11 2.96
C ALA A 104 -13.38 0.87 1.45
N CYS A 105 -12.23 0.38 0.99
CA CYS A 105 -11.98 0.10 -0.42
C CYS A 105 -11.93 -1.41 -0.66
N THR A 106 -12.77 -1.92 -1.56
CA THR A 106 -12.74 -3.34 -1.97
C THR A 106 -12.24 -3.40 -3.40
N ASP A 107 -11.20 -4.21 -3.64
CA ASP A 107 -10.70 -4.45 -4.99
C ASP A 107 -11.50 -5.54 -5.72
N GLU A 108 -11.19 -5.76 -7.00
CA GLU A 108 -11.85 -6.76 -7.86
C GLU A 108 -11.64 -8.22 -7.38
N GLY A 109 -10.67 -8.44 -6.50
CA GLY A 109 -10.44 -9.73 -5.85
C GLY A 109 -11.23 -9.89 -4.56
N ASP A 110 -12.21 -9.02 -4.28
CA ASP A 110 -12.96 -8.93 -3.02
C ASP A 110 -12.07 -8.69 -1.79
N THR A 111 -10.85 -8.18 -2.00
CA THR A 111 -9.92 -7.88 -0.91
C THR A 111 -10.15 -6.45 -0.43
N VAL A 112 -10.30 -6.30 0.88
CA VAL A 112 -10.54 -5.02 1.52
C VAL A 112 -9.21 -4.35 1.89
N HIS A 113 -9.05 -3.09 1.50
CA HIS A 113 -7.87 -2.26 1.73
C HIS A 113 -8.22 -0.97 2.45
N ASP A 114 -7.19 -0.39 3.07
CA ASP A 114 -7.32 0.79 3.92
C ASP A 114 -7.10 2.12 3.19
N PHE A 115 -6.65 2.11 1.94
CA PHE A 115 -6.30 3.33 1.21
C PHE A 115 -7.08 3.41 -0.09
N THR A 116 -7.60 4.60 -0.38
CA THR A 116 -8.30 4.91 -1.63
C THR A 116 -7.55 6.03 -2.35
N PHE A 117 -7.20 5.82 -3.60
CA PHE A 117 -6.71 6.88 -4.48
C PHE A 117 -7.84 7.42 -5.34
N THR A 118 -7.97 8.74 -5.37
CA THR A 118 -8.88 9.46 -6.27
C THR A 118 -8.05 10.18 -7.32
N PRO A 119 -7.93 9.65 -8.55
CA PRO A 119 -7.14 10.27 -9.60
C PRO A 119 -7.86 11.49 -10.19
N THR A 120 -7.08 12.48 -10.58
CA THR A 120 -7.52 13.63 -11.37
C THR A 120 -6.85 13.70 -12.74
N GLY A 121 -5.79 12.91 -12.96
CA GLY A 121 -5.06 12.85 -14.21
C GLY A 121 -4.12 11.65 -14.26
N ALA A 122 -3.89 11.15 -15.46
CA ALA A 122 -2.92 10.10 -15.75
C ALA A 122 -2.41 10.23 -17.20
N PRO A 123 -1.16 9.83 -17.49
CA PRO A 123 -0.58 9.93 -18.83
C PRO A 123 -1.43 9.28 -19.93
N GLY A 124 -1.74 10.04 -20.98
CA GLY A 124 -2.44 9.53 -22.16
C GLY A 124 -3.95 9.32 -21.99
N LEU A 125 -4.52 9.72 -20.86
CA LEU A 125 -5.93 9.48 -20.53
C LEU A 125 -6.71 10.78 -20.35
N SER A 126 -7.89 10.83 -20.96
CA SER A 126 -8.91 11.83 -20.68
C SER A 126 -9.96 11.20 -19.76
N GLY A 127 -10.31 11.85 -18.65
CA GLY A 127 -11.30 11.36 -17.68
C GLY A 127 -12.70 11.09 -18.28
N PRO A 128 -13.66 10.61 -17.47
CA PRO A 128 -13.66 10.63 -16.00
C PRO A 128 -12.73 9.58 -15.36
N PHE A 129 -12.16 9.91 -14.21
CA PHE A 129 -11.41 8.98 -13.37
C PHE A 129 -12.27 8.53 -12.20
N PHE A 130 -12.13 7.26 -11.82
CA PHE A 130 -12.84 6.67 -10.69
C PHE A 130 -11.85 6.32 -9.59
N PRO A 131 -12.24 6.43 -8.30
CA PRO A 131 -11.39 6.01 -7.20
C PRO A 131 -11.09 4.51 -7.26
N PHE A 132 -9.89 4.11 -6.83
CA PHE A 132 -9.49 2.71 -6.71
C PHE A 132 -8.57 2.49 -5.51
N CYS A 133 -8.46 1.23 -5.09
CA CYS A 133 -7.76 0.88 -3.86
C CYS A 133 -6.25 1.00 -4.02
N CYS A 134 -5.57 1.38 -2.95
CA CYS A 134 -4.13 1.23 -2.80
C CYS A 134 -3.82 0.22 -1.70
N ARG A 135 -2.68 -0.44 -1.83
CA ARG A 135 -2.17 -1.36 -0.82
C ARG A 135 -0.70 -1.09 -0.53
N LEU A 136 -0.30 -1.35 0.71
CA LEU A 136 1.10 -1.37 1.12
C LEU A 136 1.68 -2.78 0.89
N GLU A 137 2.88 -2.85 0.31
CA GLU A 137 3.65 -4.07 0.07
C GLU A 137 5.07 -3.97 0.65
#